data_AF-A0A4Q9W2C9-F1
#
_entry.id   AF-A0A4Q9W2C9-F1
#
_cell.length_a   1.000
_cell.length_b   1.000
_cell.length_c   1.000
_cell.angle_alpha   90.00
_cell.angle_beta   90.00
_cell.angle_gamma   90.00
#
_symmetry.space_group_name_H-M   'P 1'
#
loop_
_entity.id
_entity.type
_entity.pdbx_description
1 polymer ?
#
loop_
_entity_poly.entity_id
_entity_poly.type
_entity_poly.pdbx_seq_one_letter_code
_entity_poly.pdbx_strand_id
1 'polypeptide(L)'
;GTITNGTPEVTDFSGDDQTLQLLASAEKGSEHPLAEAIVSYAKEKSLEFLEVDHFEAIPGRGINATIDGKELFVGNRKLMSEKGIQTNEAETNLAQFEKEGKTAMLISVDNELRGVVAVADTVKDTAQQAIQKLHELGIEVAMLTGDN
;
A
#
# COMPACT_ATOMS: atom_id res chain seq x y z
N GLY A 1 -2.36 15.88 -0.78
CA GLY A 1 -3.26 16.99 -1.16
C GLY A 1 -2.55 18.33 -1.33
N THR A 2 -2.18 19.01 -0.24
CA THR A 2 -1.57 20.36 -0.30
C THR A 2 -0.07 20.28 -0.62
N ILE A 3 0.68 19.50 0.17
CA ILE A 3 2.13 19.28 -0.01
C ILE A 3 2.41 18.05 -0.87
N THR A 4 1.57 17.02 -0.75
CA THR A 4 1.65 15.78 -1.53
C THR A 4 0.73 15.80 -2.75
N ASN A 5 1.02 14.96 -3.74
CA ASN A 5 0.31 14.89 -5.02
C ASN A 5 -1.19 14.59 -4.84
N GLY A 6 -1.59 13.98 -3.72
CA GLY A 6 -2.96 13.58 -3.46
C GLY A 6 -3.35 12.30 -4.21
N THR A 7 -2.37 11.64 -4.81
CA THR A 7 -2.49 10.40 -5.57
C THR A 7 -1.44 9.44 -5.01
N PRO A 8 -1.81 8.54 -4.09
CA PRO A 8 -0.88 7.56 -3.56
C PRO A 8 -0.32 6.68 -4.68
N GLU A 9 0.94 6.29 -4.55
CA GLU A 9 1.64 5.45 -5.51
C GLU A 9 2.33 4.29 -4.77
N VAL A 10 2.41 3.13 -5.43
CA VAL A 10 3.22 2.02 -4.93
C VAL A 10 4.69 2.41 -5.04
N THR A 11 5.36 2.57 -3.92
CA THR A 11 6.79 2.91 -3.87
C THR A 11 7.68 1.68 -3.83
N ASP A 12 7.20 0.61 -3.17
CA ASP A 12 7.97 -0.61 -2.97
C ASP A 12 7.05 -1.83 -3.05
N PHE A 13 7.56 -2.88 -3.69
CA PHE A 13 6.88 -4.17 -3.78
C PHE A 13 7.92 -5.29 -3.76
N SER A 14 7.73 -6.29 -2.90
CA SER A 14 8.69 -7.38 -2.73
C SER A 14 8.21 -8.75 -3.23
N GLY A 15 6.98 -8.86 -3.71
CA GLY A 15 6.42 -10.13 -4.21
C GLY A 15 6.79 -10.42 -5.66
N ASP A 16 6.31 -11.56 -6.17
CA ASP A 16 6.37 -11.90 -7.59
C ASP A 16 5.20 -11.27 -8.38
N ASP A 17 5.26 -11.32 -9.71
CA ASP A 17 4.20 -10.76 -10.57
C ASP A 17 2.85 -11.47 -10.37
N GLN A 18 2.85 -12.75 -9.99
CA GLN A 18 1.63 -13.48 -9.66
C GLN A 18 0.97 -12.94 -8.38
N THR A 19 1.77 -12.65 -7.37
CA THR A 19 1.31 -12.04 -6.11
C THR A 19 0.75 -10.66 -6.36
N LEU A 20 1.41 -9.87 -7.22
CA LEU A 20 0.90 -8.56 -7.62
C LEU A 20 -0.41 -8.68 -8.40
N GLN A 21 -0.52 -9.64 -9.29
CA GLN A 21 -1.73 -9.91 -10.06
C GLN A 21 -2.92 -10.23 -9.13
N LEU A 22 -2.72 -11.12 -8.15
CA LEU A 22 -3.74 -11.47 -7.16
C LEU A 22 -4.13 -10.26 -6.31
N LEU A 23 -3.13 -9.55 -5.77
CA LEU A 23 -3.32 -8.35 -4.96
C LEU A 23 -4.16 -7.30 -5.72
N ALA A 24 -3.74 -6.95 -6.93
CA ALA A 24 -4.39 -5.89 -7.70
C ALA A 24 -5.79 -6.31 -8.21
N SER A 25 -6.00 -7.61 -8.46
CA SER A 25 -7.32 -8.14 -8.78
C SER A 25 -8.27 -8.03 -7.59
N ALA A 26 -7.80 -8.37 -6.38
CA ALA A 26 -8.59 -8.22 -5.14
C ALA A 26 -8.92 -6.76 -4.83
N GLU A 27 -7.97 -5.85 -5.02
CA GLU A 27 -8.15 -4.42 -4.74
C GLU A 27 -8.98 -3.69 -5.80
N LYS A 28 -9.22 -4.28 -6.98
CA LYS A 28 -10.01 -3.67 -8.06
C LYS A 28 -11.43 -3.26 -7.64
N GLY A 29 -12.01 -3.97 -6.67
CA GLY A 29 -13.35 -3.68 -6.13
C GLY A 29 -13.38 -2.64 -5.01
N SER A 30 -12.23 -2.15 -4.57
CA SER A 30 -12.07 -1.23 -3.44
C SER A 30 -11.98 0.23 -3.94
N GLU A 31 -12.74 1.14 -3.31
CA GLU A 31 -12.70 2.58 -3.62
C GLU A 31 -11.62 3.33 -2.81
N HIS A 32 -10.76 2.60 -2.09
CA HIS A 32 -9.71 3.21 -1.28
C HIS A 32 -8.57 3.77 -2.16
N PRO A 33 -8.01 4.96 -1.85
CA PRO A 33 -6.87 5.51 -2.60
C PRO A 33 -5.65 4.58 -2.69
N LEU A 34 -5.44 3.73 -1.67
CA LEU A 34 -4.40 2.70 -1.65
C LEU A 34 -4.65 1.62 -2.72
N ALA A 35 -5.91 1.22 -2.90
CA ALA A 35 -6.31 0.22 -3.87
C ALA A 35 -6.07 0.73 -5.30
N GLU A 36 -6.41 1.99 -5.56
CA GLU A 36 -6.17 2.65 -6.85
C GLU A 36 -4.68 2.70 -7.20
N ALA A 37 -3.82 2.99 -6.22
CA ALA A 37 -2.36 2.98 -6.40
C ALA A 37 -1.85 1.60 -6.83
N ILE A 38 -2.32 0.54 -6.16
CA ILE A 38 -1.95 -0.85 -6.43
C ILE A 38 -2.44 -1.30 -7.82
N VAL A 39 -3.69 -0.99 -8.16
CA VAL A 39 -4.28 -1.30 -9.46
C VAL A 39 -3.53 -0.58 -10.58
N SER A 40 -3.14 0.67 -10.36
CA SER A 40 -2.35 1.44 -11.34
C SER A 40 -0.96 0.84 -11.53
N TYR A 41 -0.27 0.49 -10.44
CA TYR A 41 1.03 -0.18 -10.48
C TYR A 41 1.00 -1.51 -11.24
N ALA A 42 -0.05 -2.32 -11.06
CA ALA A 42 -0.22 -3.56 -11.81
C ALA A 42 -0.50 -3.33 -13.31
N LYS A 43 -1.26 -2.27 -13.67
CA LYS A 43 -1.49 -1.88 -15.07
C LYS A 43 -0.21 -1.44 -15.76
N GLU A 44 0.64 -0.69 -15.08
CA GLU A 44 1.95 -0.27 -15.62
C GLU A 44 2.84 -1.47 -15.95
N LYS A 45 2.74 -2.53 -15.15
CA LYS A 45 3.39 -3.82 -15.43
C LYS A 45 2.67 -4.70 -16.46
N SER A 46 1.59 -4.20 -17.07
CA SER A 46 0.80 -4.90 -18.07
C SER A 46 0.25 -6.26 -17.59
N LEU A 47 -0.09 -6.36 -16.30
CA LEU A 47 -0.70 -7.56 -15.73
C LEU A 47 -2.21 -7.60 -16.03
N GLU A 48 -2.70 -8.77 -16.42
CA GLU A 48 -4.14 -9.01 -16.58
C GLU A 48 -4.82 -9.20 -15.23
N PHE A 49 -6.06 -8.75 -15.08
CA PHE A 49 -6.82 -8.91 -13.84
C PHE A 49 -7.65 -10.20 -13.86
N LEU A 50 -7.67 -10.88 -12.74
CA LEU A 50 -8.45 -12.09 -12.50
C LEU A 50 -9.84 -11.74 -11.96
N GLU A 51 -10.78 -12.68 -12.10
CA GLU A 51 -12.08 -12.59 -11.48
C GLU A 51 -11.98 -12.92 -9.98
N VAL A 52 -12.67 -12.15 -9.15
CA VAL A 52 -12.64 -12.34 -7.70
C VAL A 52 -13.89 -13.11 -7.28
N ASP A 53 -13.70 -14.33 -6.78
CA ASP A 53 -14.78 -15.21 -6.35
C ASP A 53 -15.42 -14.72 -5.04
N HIS A 54 -14.58 -14.23 -4.13
CA HIS A 54 -14.98 -13.72 -2.83
C HIS A 54 -14.13 -12.52 -2.43
N PHE A 55 -14.75 -11.52 -1.82
CA PHE A 55 -14.09 -10.35 -1.29
C PHE A 55 -14.73 -9.94 0.05
N GLU A 56 -13.89 -9.67 1.04
CA GLU A 56 -14.29 -9.18 2.35
C GLU A 56 -13.30 -8.10 2.82
N ALA A 57 -13.82 -6.91 3.09
CA ALA A 57 -13.06 -5.88 3.80
C ALA A 57 -13.09 -6.15 5.31
N ILE A 58 -11.94 -6.10 5.95
CA ILE A 58 -11.76 -6.33 7.39
C ILE A 58 -11.34 -5.00 8.03
N PRO A 59 -12.28 -4.21 8.59
CA PRO A 59 -12.03 -2.85 9.06
C PRO A 59 -10.86 -2.75 10.03
N GLY A 60 -9.94 -1.82 9.75
CA GLY A 60 -8.75 -1.58 10.56
C GLY A 60 -7.67 -2.67 10.46
N ARG A 61 -7.83 -3.62 9.53
CA ARG A 61 -6.89 -4.74 9.36
C ARG A 61 -6.44 -4.93 7.93
N GLY A 62 -7.36 -4.91 6.97
CA GLY A 62 -7.04 -5.16 5.56
C GLY A 62 -8.21 -5.80 4.83
N ILE A 63 -7.92 -6.72 3.90
CA ILE A 63 -8.90 -7.44 3.10
C ILE A 63 -8.60 -8.94 3.08
N ASN A 64 -9.64 -9.72 2.78
CA ASN A 64 -9.58 -11.13 2.42
C ASN A 64 -10.24 -11.32 1.04
N ALA A 65 -9.65 -12.13 0.19
CA ALA A 65 -10.22 -12.46 -1.10
C ALA A 65 -9.97 -13.91 -1.50
N THR A 66 -10.82 -14.44 -2.37
CA THR A 66 -10.61 -15.73 -3.05
C THR A 66 -10.55 -15.49 -4.55
N ILE A 67 -9.49 -15.97 -5.19
CA ILE A 67 -9.24 -15.82 -6.63
C ILE A 67 -8.66 -17.13 -7.15
N ASP A 68 -9.28 -17.73 -8.17
CA ASP A 68 -8.87 -19.04 -8.71
C ASP A 68 -8.73 -20.11 -7.61
N GLY A 69 -9.60 -20.06 -6.59
CA GLY A 69 -9.56 -20.96 -5.43
C GLY A 69 -8.42 -20.73 -4.45
N LYS A 70 -7.60 -19.68 -4.61
CA LYS A 70 -6.53 -19.29 -3.67
C LYS A 70 -7.04 -18.31 -2.64
N GLU A 71 -6.68 -18.50 -1.38
CA GLU A 71 -7.04 -17.57 -0.31
C GLU A 71 -5.97 -16.48 -0.16
N LEU A 72 -6.38 -15.22 -0.31
CA LEU A 72 -5.52 -14.05 -0.25
C LEU A 72 -5.87 -13.20 0.97
N PHE A 73 -4.88 -12.92 1.83
CA PHE A 73 -4.99 -11.85 2.84
C PHE A 73 -4.01 -10.73 2.53
N VAL A 74 -4.50 -9.49 2.62
CA VAL A 74 -3.68 -8.29 2.46
C VAL A 74 -3.98 -7.38 3.63
N GLY A 75 -2.97 -6.99 4.40
CA GLY A 75 -3.21 -6.13 5.56
C GLY A 75 -2.04 -5.99 6.53
N ASN A 76 -2.37 -5.57 7.76
CA ASN A 76 -1.40 -5.32 8.80
C ASN A 76 -0.99 -6.59 9.59
N ARG A 77 0.00 -6.44 10.48
CA ARG A 77 0.50 -7.52 11.34
C ARG A 77 -0.60 -8.21 12.16
N LYS A 78 -1.64 -7.48 12.57
CA LYS A 78 -2.74 -8.04 13.37
C LYS A 78 -3.55 -9.06 12.55
N LEU A 79 -3.82 -8.77 11.28
CA LEU A 79 -4.48 -9.72 10.38
C LEU A 79 -3.64 -11.00 10.22
N MET A 80 -2.34 -10.84 9.95
CA MET A 80 -1.43 -11.97 9.75
C MET A 80 -1.33 -12.85 11.00
N SER A 81 -1.22 -12.22 12.18
CA SER A 81 -1.18 -12.92 13.46
C SER A 81 -2.46 -13.70 13.74
N GLU A 82 -3.64 -13.13 13.46
CA GLU A 82 -4.93 -13.80 13.63
C GLU A 82 -5.12 -15.01 12.71
N LYS A 83 -4.47 -15.01 11.54
CA LYS A 83 -4.47 -16.13 10.59
C LYS A 83 -3.32 -17.12 10.82
N GLY A 84 -2.40 -16.82 11.74
CA GLY A 84 -1.26 -17.68 12.04
C GLY A 84 -0.15 -17.64 10.97
N ILE A 85 -0.13 -16.59 10.16
CA ILE A 85 0.85 -16.39 9.08
C ILE A 85 2.15 -15.86 9.68
N GLN A 86 3.28 -16.48 9.31
CA GLN A 86 4.60 -16.06 9.76
C GLN A 86 5.09 -14.85 8.96
N THR A 87 5.50 -13.78 9.65
CA THR A 87 5.89 -12.50 9.03
C THR A 87 7.36 -12.12 9.26
N ASN A 88 8.12 -12.95 10.00
CA ASN A 88 9.46 -12.64 10.49
C ASN A 88 10.43 -12.13 9.42
N GLU A 89 10.36 -12.70 8.22
CA GLU A 89 11.23 -12.35 7.09
C GLU A 89 10.93 -10.94 6.52
N ALA A 90 9.70 -10.47 6.66
CA ALA A 90 9.26 -9.16 6.18
C ALA A 90 9.33 -8.04 7.23
N GLU A 91 9.49 -8.36 8.52
CA GLU A 91 9.46 -7.37 9.61
C GLU A 91 10.48 -6.24 9.42
N THR A 92 11.67 -6.56 8.90
CA THR A 92 12.71 -5.55 8.65
C THR A 92 12.28 -4.54 7.59
N ASN A 93 11.78 -5.02 6.45
CA ASN A 93 11.30 -4.15 5.37
C ASN A 93 10.08 -3.34 5.81
N LEU A 94 9.15 -4.00 6.50
CA LEU A 94 7.92 -3.38 6.98
C LEU A 94 8.24 -2.22 7.94
N ALA A 95 9.11 -2.44 8.92
CA ALA A 95 9.54 -1.40 9.86
C ALA A 95 10.34 -0.27 9.19
N GLN A 96 11.09 -0.58 8.12
CA GLN A 96 11.78 0.45 7.34
C GLN A 96 10.78 1.34 6.60
N PHE A 97 9.83 0.75 5.87
CA PHE A 97 8.83 1.51 5.11
C PHE A 97 7.96 2.38 6.01
N GLU A 98 7.55 1.85 7.17
CA GLU A 98 6.81 2.62 8.18
C GLU A 98 7.60 3.83 8.70
N LYS A 99 8.92 3.67 8.94
CA LYS A 99 9.80 4.80 9.34
C LYS A 99 9.96 5.85 8.25
N GLU A 100 9.82 5.46 6.99
CA GLU A 100 9.84 6.35 5.83
C GLU A 100 8.49 7.05 5.61
N GLY A 101 7.49 6.83 6.48
CA GLY A 101 6.16 7.41 6.36
C GLY A 101 5.28 6.74 5.31
N LYS A 102 5.64 5.52 4.87
CA LYS A 102 4.88 4.75 3.90
C LYS A 102 3.83 3.90 4.60
N THR A 103 2.69 3.71 3.95
CA THR A 103 1.70 2.70 4.37
C THR A 103 2.12 1.35 3.81
N ALA A 104 2.60 0.45 4.66
CA ALA A 104 3.06 -0.87 4.25
C ALA A 104 2.08 -1.98 4.65
N MET A 105 1.79 -2.89 3.71
CA MET A 105 0.84 -3.99 3.86
C MET A 105 1.51 -5.31 3.51
N LEU A 106 1.25 -6.33 4.32
CA LEU A 106 1.69 -7.70 4.12
C LEU A 106 0.70 -8.41 3.21
N ILE A 107 1.22 -9.29 2.34
CA ILE A 107 0.44 -10.06 1.37
C ILE A 107 0.71 -11.53 1.63
N SER A 108 -0.35 -12.31 1.83
CA SER A 108 -0.25 -13.76 1.95
C SER A 108 -1.18 -14.46 0.97
N VAL A 109 -0.71 -15.58 0.42
CA VAL A 109 -1.52 -16.47 -0.43
C VAL A 109 -1.45 -17.87 0.17
N ASP A 110 -2.60 -18.52 0.32
CA ASP A 110 -2.74 -19.87 0.89
C ASP A 110 -2.01 -20.02 2.23
N ASN A 111 -2.18 -19.02 3.10
CA ASN A 111 -1.60 -18.92 4.44
C ASN A 111 -0.06 -18.80 4.50
N GLU A 112 0.59 -18.50 3.38
CA GLU A 112 2.02 -18.22 3.30
C GLU A 112 2.25 -16.75 2.94
N LEU A 113 3.23 -16.11 3.57
CA LEU A 113 3.63 -14.76 3.21
C LEU A 113 4.27 -14.75 1.82
N ARG A 114 3.77 -13.89 0.93
CA ARG A 114 4.22 -13.78 -0.46
C ARG A 114 4.84 -12.43 -0.80
N GLY A 115 4.67 -11.43 0.04
CA GLY A 115 5.37 -10.17 -0.11
C GLY A 115 4.84 -9.05 0.76
N VAL A 116 5.41 -7.86 0.51
CA VAL A 116 4.99 -6.58 1.08
C VAL A 116 4.73 -5.62 -0.07
N VAL A 117 3.72 -4.78 0.08
CA VAL A 117 3.49 -3.60 -0.75
C VAL A 117 3.54 -2.35 0.13
N ALA A 118 4.27 -1.32 -0.29
CA ALA A 118 4.30 -0.03 0.37
C ALA A 118 3.73 1.04 -0.57
N VAL A 119 2.84 1.86 -0.03
CA VAL A 119 2.18 2.95 -0.75
C VAL A 119 2.43 4.25 0.00
N ALA A 120 2.75 5.31 -0.73
CA ALA A 120 2.91 6.65 -0.16
C ALA A 120 2.31 7.71 -1.08
N ASP A 121 1.78 8.78 -0.48
CA ASP A 121 1.41 9.99 -1.23
C ASP A 121 2.68 10.82 -1.41
N THR A 122 3.22 10.84 -2.63
CA THR A 122 4.49 11.49 -2.95
C THR A 122 4.38 13.00 -2.77
N VAL A 123 5.45 13.64 -2.28
CA VAL A 123 5.49 15.10 -2.15
C VAL A 123 5.52 15.73 -3.54
N LYS A 124 4.73 16.79 -3.78
CA LYS A 124 4.79 17.54 -5.04
C LYS A 124 6.20 18.08 -5.24
N ASP A 125 6.76 17.93 -6.43
CA ASP A 125 8.07 18.51 -6.79
C ASP A 125 8.13 20.02 -6.52
N THR A 126 6.99 20.70 -6.69
CA THR A 126 6.84 22.14 -6.45
C THR A 126 6.76 22.52 -4.98
N ALA A 127 6.42 21.58 -4.08
CA ALA A 127 6.21 21.88 -2.66
C ALA A 127 7.52 22.30 -1.99
N GLN A 128 8.64 21.64 -2.30
CA GLN A 128 9.95 22.02 -1.78
C GLN A 128 10.31 23.45 -2.20
N GLN A 129 10.14 23.77 -3.49
CA GLN A 129 10.42 25.10 -4.03
C GLN A 129 9.50 26.18 -3.42
N ALA A 130 8.23 25.84 -3.17
CA ALA A 130 7.28 26.75 -2.55
C ALA A 130 7.63 27.05 -1.08
N ILE A 131 7.98 26.03 -0.29
CA ILE A 131 8.40 26.19 1.11
C ILE A 131 9.70 27.00 1.18
N GLN A 132 10.65 26.75 0.29
CA GLN A 132 11.91 27.48 0.24
C GLN A 132 11.71 28.97 -0.03
N LYS A 133 10.83 29.33 -0.98
CA LYS A 133 10.45 30.73 -1.23
C LYS A 133 9.78 31.40 -0.04
N LEU A 134 8.96 30.67 0.73
CA LEU A 134 8.34 31.22 1.94
C LEU A 134 9.38 31.50 3.02
N HIS A 135 10.35 30.60 3.22
CA HIS A 135 11.48 30.84 4.13
C HIS A 135 12.35 32.03 3.68
N GLU A 136 12.62 32.20 2.38
CA GLU A 136 13.35 33.35 1.84
C GLU A 136 12.63 34.69 2.10
N LEU A 137 11.30 34.67 2.24
CA LEU A 137 10.49 35.82 2.62
C LEU A 137 10.41 36.04 4.14
N GLY A 138 11.09 35.21 4.95
CA GLY A 138 11.06 35.27 6.41
C GLY A 138 9.77 34.75 7.04
N ILE A 139 8.97 33.98 6.29
CA ILE A 139 7.72 33.39 6.76
C ILE A 139 8.01 32.01 7.33
N GLU A 140 7.67 31.78 8.60
CA GLU A 140 7.75 30.45 9.21
C GLU A 140 6.65 29.52 8.66
N VAL A 141 7.04 28.29 8.31
CA VAL A 141 6.13 27.27 7.78
C VAL A 141 5.98 26.15 8.80
N ALA A 142 4.74 25.81 9.14
CA ALA A 142 4.40 24.65 9.98
C ALA A 142 3.46 23.71 9.23
N MET A 143 3.66 22.39 9.40
CA MET A 143 2.77 21.37 8.83
C MET A 143 1.78 20.92 9.89
N LEU A 144 0.48 20.96 9.55
CA LEU A 144 -0.58 20.30 10.31
C LEU A 144 -1.03 19.07 9.50
N THR A 145 -0.90 17.88 10.07
CA THR A 145 -1.38 16.62 9.48
C THR A 145 -2.18 15.82 10.50
N GLY A 146 -3.11 15.00 10.02
CA GLY A 146 -3.84 14.01 10.81
C GLY A 146 -3.27 12.59 10.69
N ASP A 147 -2.21 12.42 9.89
CA ASP A 147 -1.45 11.18 9.80
C ASP A 147 -0.56 11.02 11.05
N ASN A 148 -0.45 9.79 11.58
CA ASN A 148 0.25 9.48 12.84
C ASN A 148 1.77 9.36 12.68
#